data_AF-A0A7U6KSM8-F1
#
_entry.id   AF-A0A7U6KSM8-F1
#
_cell.length_a   1.000
_cell.length_b   1.000
_cell.length_c   1.000
_cell.angle_alpha   90.00
_cell.angle_beta   90.00
_cell.angle_gamma   90.00
#
_symmetry.space_group_name_H-M   'P 1'
#
loop_
_entity.id
_entity.type
_entity.pdbx_description
1 polymer ?
#
loop_
_entity_poly.entity_id
_entity_poly.type
_entity_poly.pdbx_seq_one_letter_code
_entity_poly.pdbx_strand_id
1 'polypeptide(L)'
;MDELNTKPAWYNTLTSNCTNIIFYMARIVSGERLPWDYRIWVSGWLPNYLYDVGMLDAKPNSGAQNWSMDTWYERTHIDPKVRGFDNLAGSSVVNSREFSKQIRQDIPIPPLADSKAAAEAKAQFAAQAAAP
;
A
#
# COMPACT_ATOMS: atom_id res chain seq x y z
N MET A 1 6.06 4.84 30.81
CA MET A 1 5.61 6.16 30.31
C MET A 1 6.71 7.22 30.32
N ASP A 2 7.89 6.98 30.91
CA ASP A 2 8.94 8.01 31.08
C ASP A 2 10.06 8.06 30.02
N GLU A 3 10.12 7.09 29.10
CA GLU A 3 11.26 7.01 28.18
C GLU A 3 11.30 8.17 27.18
N LEU A 4 10.13 8.65 26.72
CA LEU A 4 10.03 9.81 25.82
C LEU A 4 10.30 11.15 26.54
N ASN A 5 10.03 11.22 27.84
CA ASN A 5 10.34 12.40 28.68
C ASN A 5 11.84 12.50 29.00
N THR A 6 12.52 11.35 29.13
CA THR A 6 13.96 11.29 29.44
C THR A 6 14.84 11.32 28.18
N LYS A 7 14.34 10.77 27.06
CA LYS A 7 14.96 10.86 25.73
C LYS A 7 13.88 11.20 24.69
N PRO A 8 13.72 12.46 24.29
CA PRO A 8 12.77 12.81 23.23
C PRO A 8 13.17 12.10 21.94
N ALA A 9 12.31 11.19 21.47
CA ALA A 9 12.45 10.62 20.14
C ALA A 9 11.86 11.62 19.13
N TRP A 10 12.73 12.28 18.38
CA TRP A 10 12.30 13.22 17.35
C TRP A 10 11.73 12.45 16.16
N TYR A 11 10.44 12.66 15.87
CA TYR A 11 9.79 12.10 14.70
C TYR A 11 10.19 12.89 13.46
N ASN A 12 10.94 12.26 12.55
CA ASN A 12 11.34 12.89 11.30
C ASN A 12 10.30 12.59 10.21
N THR A 13 9.41 13.54 9.94
CA THR A 13 8.37 13.43 8.91
C THR A 13 8.92 13.15 7.51
N LEU A 14 10.18 13.53 7.21
CA LEU A 14 10.79 13.20 5.91
C LEU A 14 11.04 11.71 5.74
N THR A 15 11.46 11.00 6.79
CA THR A 15 11.89 9.59 6.71
C THR A 15 10.89 8.61 7.31
N SER A 16 10.11 9.07 8.27
CA SER A 16 9.14 8.29 9.03
C SER A 16 7.76 8.78 8.67
N ASN A 17 7.26 8.37 7.51
CA ASN A 17 5.89 8.68 7.08
C ASN A 17 5.30 7.47 6.35
N CYS A 18 4.00 7.52 6.07
CA CYS A 18 3.31 6.44 5.38
C CYS A 18 3.83 6.20 3.95
N THR A 19 4.29 7.24 3.25
CA THR A 19 4.85 7.14 1.88
C THR A 19 6.12 6.30 1.86
N ASN A 20 7.08 6.55 2.76
CA ASN A 20 8.31 5.77 2.84
C ASN A 20 8.04 4.30 3.18
N ILE A 21 7.11 4.03 4.11
CA ILE A 21 6.73 2.66 4.47
C ILE A 21 6.21 1.89 3.24
N ILE A 22 5.30 2.51 2.47
CA ILE A 22 4.77 1.89 1.25
C ILE A 22 5.87 1.71 0.19
N PHE A 23 6.78 2.67 0.03
CA PHE A 23 7.91 2.55 -0.89
C PHE A 23 8.85 1.38 -0.50
N TYR A 24 9.17 1.23 0.79
CA TYR A 24 9.97 0.09 1.27
C TYR A 24 9.29 -1.25 0.97
N MET A 25 7.97 -1.34 1.19
CA MET A 25 7.19 -2.54 0.82
C MET A 25 7.29 -2.82 -0.68
N ALA A 26 7.16 -1.80 -1.53
CA ALA A 26 7.29 -1.93 -2.98
C ALA A 26 8.70 -2.40 -3.40
N ARG A 27 9.76 -1.91 -2.72
CA ARG A 27 11.15 -2.38 -2.91
C ARG A 27 11.31 -3.85 -2.60
N ILE A 28 10.76 -4.30 -1.48
CA ILE A 28 10.81 -5.72 -1.09
C ILE A 28 10.12 -6.59 -2.15
N VAL A 29 8.94 -6.18 -2.61
CA VAL A 29 8.17 -6.90 -3.64
C VAL A 29 8.90 -6.94 -4.99
N SER A 30 9.57 -5.84 -5.37
CA SER A 30 10.32 -5.76 -6.63
C SER A 30 11.71 -6.42 -6.59
N GLY A 31 12.13 -6.96 -5.44
CA GLY A 31 13.49 -7.49 -5.27
C GLY A 31 14.55 -6.40 -5.33
N GLU A 32 14.27 -5.25 -4.70
CA GLU A 32 15.13 -4.07 -4.57
C GLU A 32 15.45 -3.31 -5.86
N ARG A 33 14.75 -3.60 -6.95
CA ARG A 33 15.00 -2.98 -8.26
C ARG A 33 14.44 -1.56 -8.41
N LEU A 34 13.69 -1.06 -7.44
CA LEU A 34 13.15 0.31 -7.47
C LEU A 34 14.22 1.32 -7.06
N PRO A 35 14.64 2.23 -7.97
CA PRO A 35 15.59 3.27 -7.62
C PRO A 35 15.01 4.24 -6.58
N TRP A 36 15.90 4.89 -5.84
CA TRP A 36 15.55 5.99 -4.97
C TRP A 36 15.33 7.26 -5.82
N ASP A 37 14.12 7.81 -5.79
CA ASP A 37 13.71 9.01 -6.52
C ASP A 37 13.29 10.11 -5.54
N TYR A 38 13.55 11.38 -5.87
CA TYR A 38 13.19 12.51 -4.99
C TYR A 38 11.67 12.58 -4.73
N ARG A 39 10.86 12.07 -5.66
CA ARG A 39 9.39 11.97 -5.58
C ARG A 39 8.90 11.07 -4.44
N ILE A 40 9.77 10.27 -3.84
CA ILE A 40 9.46 9.44 -2.66
C ILE A 40 9.36 10.32 -1.40
N TRP A 41 10.15 11.39 -1.33
CA TRP A 41 10.21 12.30 -0.17
C TRP A 41 9.07 13.32 -0.17
N VAL A 42 8.44 13.56 -1.33
CA VAL A 42 7.27 14.42 -1.45
C VAL A 42 6.02 13.56 -1.31
N SER A 43 5.43 13.55 -0.10
CA SER A 43 4.16 12.88 0.17
C SER A 43 3.10 13.33 -0.83
N GLY A 44 2.70 12.43 -1.73
CA GLY A 44 1.72 12.70 -2.80
C GLY A 44 2.18 12.30 -4.21
N TRP A 45 3.49 12.14 -4.45
CA TRP A 45 4.01 11.82 -5.79
C TRP A 45 4.36 10.34 -5.99
N LEU A 46 4.46 9.57 -4.90
CA LEU A 46 4.75 8.14 -4.95
C LEU A 46 3.82 7.34 -5.89
N PRO A 47 2.49 7.58 -5.94
CA PRO A 47 1.62 6.86 -6.87
C PRO A 47 2.02 7.07 -8.34
N ASN A 48 2.31 8.31 -8.75
CA ASN A 48 2.77 8.62 -10.11
C ASN A 48 4.11 7.93 -10.40
N TYR A 49 5.04 7.94 -9.45
CA TYR A 49 6.30 7.23 -9.60
C TYR A 49 6.11 5.72 -9.79
N LEU A 50 5.26 5.09 -8.97
CA LEU A 50 4.95 3.67 -9.08
C LEU A 50 4.24 3.32 -10.40
N TYR A 51 3.47 4.25 -10.96
CA TYR A 51 2.90 4.13 -12.30
C TYR A 51 3.98 4.18 -13.39
N ASP A 52 4.89 5.16 -13.34
CA ASP A 52 5.96 5.32 -14.33
C ASP A 52 6.90 4.11 -14.41
N VAL A 53 7.14 3.45 -13.27
CA VAL A 53 7.99 2.24 -13.18
C VAL A 53 7.22 0.93 -13.44
N GLY A 54 5.95 1.00 -13.83
CA GLY A 54 5.12 -0.16 -14.22
C GLY A 54 4.61 -1.01 -13.05
N MET A 55 4.59 -0.48 -11.82
CA MET A 55 4.05 -1.21 -10.66
C MET A 55 2.54 -1.05 -10.49
N LEU A 56 1.93 -0.04 -11.12
CA LEU A 56 0.48 0.18 -11.14
C LEU A 56 -0.14 -0.27 -12.48
N ASP A 57 0.30 -1.43 -12.96
CA ASP A 57 -0.16 -2.06 -14.21
C ASP A 57 -1.48 -2.83 -14.01
N ALA A 58 -2.54 -2.09 -13.69
CA ALA A 58 -3.88 -2.65 -13.64
C ALA A 58 -4.42 -2.91 -15.05
N LYS A 59 -4.53 -4.19 -15.39
CA LYS A 59 -5.29 -4.67 -16.56
C LYS A 59 -6.65 -5.15 -16.08
N PRO A 60 -7.72 -4.35 -16.18
CA PRO A 60 -9.03 -4.70 -15.64
C PRO A 60 -9.61 -5.96 -16.30
N ASN A 61 -9.27 -6.21 -17.56
CA ASN A 61 -9.70 -7.39 -18.32
C ASN A 61 -8.51 -7.97 -19.11
N SER A 62 -8.49 -9.29 -19.34
CA SER A 62 -7.50 -9.96 -20.18
C SER A 62 -7.52 -9.38 -21.60
N GLY A 63 -6.54 -8.53 -21.92
CA GLY A 63 -6.42 -7.85 -23.22
C GLY A 63 -6.76 -6.35 -23.23
N ALA A 64 -7.18 -5.76 -22.09
CA ALA A 64 -7.38 -4.32 -21.98
C ALA A 64 -6.07 -3.55 -21.79
N GLN A 65 -6.05 -2.29 -22.23
CA GLN A 65 -4.98 -1.34 -21.94
C GLN A 65 -4.89 -1.08 -20.42
N ASN A 66 -3.67 -0.82 -19.92
CA ASN A 66 -3.47 -0.39 -18.53
C ASN A 66 -4.26 0.89 -18.27
N TRP A 67 -4.85 1.00 -17.08
CA TRP A 67 -5.50 2.24 -16.64
C TRP A 67 -4.55 3.43 -16.71
N SER A 68 -5.04 4.60 -17.14
CA SER A 68 -4.28 5.85 -17.00
C SER A 68 -4.19 6.28 -15.54
N MET A 69 -3.24 7.15 -15.22
CA MET A 69 -3.14 7.70 -13.87
C MET A 69 -4.39 8.50 -13.47
N ASP A 70 -5.04 9.20 -14.39
CA ASP A 70 -6.31 9.89 -14.15
C ASP A 70 -7.42 8.90 -13.75
N THR A 71 -7.47 7.74 -14.43
CA THR A 71 -8.41 6.67 -14.11
C THR A 71 -8.13 6.12 -12.71
N TRP A 72 -6.85 5.95 -12.36
CA TRP A 72 -6.46 5.55 -11.01
C TRP A 72 -6.95 6.55 -9.96
N TYR A 73 -6.74 7.85 -10.15
CA TYR A 73 -7.21 8.87 -9.21
C TYR A 73 -8.73 8.88 -9.06
N GLU A 74 -9.47 8.81 -10.17
CA GLU A 74 -10.93 8.77 -10.14
C GLU A 74 -11.45 7.51 -9.42
N ARG A 75 -10.92 6.34 -9.77
CA ARG A 75 -11.38 5.05 -9.24
C ARG A 75 -10.96 4.79 -7.79
N THR A 76 -9.90 5.42 -7.32
CA THR A 76 -9.40 5.25 -5.95
C THR A 76 -9.87 6.34 -4.98
N HIS A 77 -10.69 7.29 -5.45
CA HIS A 77 -11.26 8.32 -4.60
C HIS A 77 -12.16 7.70 -3.51
N ILE A 78 -11.71 7.77 -2.25
CA ILE A 78 -12.33 7.07 -1.12
C ILE A 78 -13.61 7.78 -0.64
N ASP A 79 -13.60 9.10 -0.54
CA ASP A 79 -14.70 9.91 -0.01
C ASP A 79 -16.09 9.56 -0.59
N PRO A 80 -16.28 9.47 -1.92
CA PRO A 80 -17.57 9.07 -2.46
C PRO A 80 -17.94 7.62 -2.12
N LYS A 81 -16.95 6.72 -2.01
CA LYS A 81 -17.19 5.30 -1.72
C LYS A 81 -17.68 5.06 -0.30
N VAL A 82 -17.26 5.90 0.66
CA VAL A 82 -17.58 5.71 2.09
C VAL A 82 -18.77 6.55 2.56
N ARG A 83 -19.41 7.29 1.66
CA ARG A 83 -20.59 8.11 1.98
C ARG A 83 -21.70 7.22 2.55
N GLY A 84 -22.08 7.48 3.80
CA GLY A 84 -23.11 6.72 4.50
C GLY A 84 -22.63 5.42 5.15
N PHE A 85 -21.33 5.17 5.22
CA PHE A 85 -20.78 4.06 6.01
C PHE A 85 -21.02 4.28 7.51
N ASP A 86 -21.70 3.34 8.16
CA ASP A 86 -21.94 3.37 9.60
C ASP A 86 -20.82 2.62 10.34
N ASN A 87 -19.98 3.37 11.06
CA ASN A 87 -18.88 2.81 11.84
C ASN A 87 -19.27 2.46 13.30
N LEU A 88 -20.51 2.72 13.70
CA LEU A 88 -21.04 2.47 15.05
C LEU A 88 -21.86 1.18 15.12
N ALA A 89 -22.38 0.70 14.01
CA ALA A 89 -23.06 -0.59 13.95
C ALA A 89 -22.07 -1.75 14.11
N GLY A 90 -22.24 -2.63 15.10
CA GLY A 90 -21.44 -3.85 15.25
C GLY A 90 -20.08 -3.68 15.94
N SER A 91 -19.15 -4.61 15.70
CA SER A 91 -17.82 -4.60 16.32
C SER A 91 -16.78 -3.91 15.43
N SER A 92 -15.75 -3.31 16.04
CA SER A 92 -14.65 -2.65 15.31
C SER A 92 -13.96 -3.57 14.27
N VAL A 93 -13.85 -4.87 14.56
CA VAL A 93 -13.28 -5.86 13.62
C VAL A 93 -14.16 -6.05 12.38
N VAL A 94 -15.48 -6.12 12.56
CA VAL A 94 -16.41 -6.23 11.43
C VAL A 94 -16.39 -4.93 10.61
N ASN A 95 -16.40 -3.78 11.28
CA ASN A 95 -16.46 -2.48 10.62
C ASN A 95 -15.20 -2.20 9.82
N SER A 96 -14.02 -2.52 10.36
CA SER A 96 -12.76 -2.39 9.61
C SER A 96 -12.71 -3.27 8.36
N ARG A 97 -13.28 -4.47 8.41
CA ARG A 97 -13.36 -5.38 7.24
C ARG A 97 -14.33 -4.87 6.19
N GLU A 98 -15.53 -4.44 6.59
CA GLU A 98 -16.53 -3.93 5.65
C GLU A 98 -16.09 -2.60 5.02
N PHE A 99 -15.52 -1.68 5.81
CA PHE A 99 -14.88 -0.47 5.29
C PHE A 99 -13.82 -0.81 4.23
N SER A 100 -12.92 -1.73 4.60
CA SER A 100 -11.89 -2.26 3.70
C SER A 100 -12.43 -2.82 2.39
N LYS A 101 -13.57 -3.51 2.45
CA LYS A 101 -14.22 -4.10 1.29
C LYS A 101 -14.85 -3.00 0.42
N GLN A 102 -15.51 -2.03 1.04
CA GLN A 102 -16.18 -0.92 0.36
C GLN A 102 -15.20 -0.03 -0.41
N ILE A 103 -14.08 0.38 0.19
CA ILE A 103 -13.11 1.24 -0.51
C ILE A 103 -12.42 0.56 -1.69
N ARG A 104 -12.35 -0.79 -1.69
CA ARG A 104 -11.73 -1.60 -2.74
C ARG A 104 -12.68 -2.03 -3.85
N GLN A 105 -13.95 -1.65 -3.79
CA GLN A 105 -14.89 -1.91 -4.87
C GLN A 105 -14.39 -1.30 -6.18
N ASP A 106 -14.56 -2.08 -7.26
CA ASP A 106 -14.16 -1.75 -8.63
C ASP A 106 -12.68 -1.45 -8.83
N ILE A 107 -11.82 -1.87 -7.89
CA ILE A 107 -10.37 -1.82 -8.07
C ILE A 107 -9.91 -3.19 -8.60
N PRO A 108 -9.17 -3.25 -9.71
CA PRO A 108 -8.60 -4.48 -10.22
C PRO A 108 -7.57 -4.99 -9.22
N ILE A 109 -7.92 -6.08 -8.54
CA ILE A 109 -7.01 -6.77 -7.63
C ILE A 109 -6.34 -7.86 -8.47
N PRO A 110 -5.04 -7.75 -8.77
CA PRO A 110 -4.35 -8.83 -9.48
C PRO A 110 -4.50 -10.13 -8.67
N PRO A 111 -4.76 -11.27 -9.33
CA PRO A 111 -4.90 -12.53 -8.62
C PRO A 111 -3.64 -12.82 -7.81
N LEU A 112 -3.78 -12.86 -6.50
CA LEU A 112 -2.71 -13.27 -5.56
C LEU A 112 -2.40 -14.77 -5.67
N ALA A 113 -3.12 -15.52 -6.50
CA ALA A 113 -3.11 -16.99 -6.51
C ALA A 113 -1.73 -17.57 -6.85
N ASP A 114 -1.02 -17.02 -7.84
CA ASP A 114 0.32 -17.49 -8.22
C ASP A 114 1.42 -16.95 -7.28
N SER A 115 1.10 -15.92 -6.50
CA SER A 115 2.06 -15.18 -5.67
C SER A 115 1.92 -15.46 -4.17
N LYS A 116 0.81 -16.04 -3.70
CA LYS A 116 0.60 -16.33 -2.28
C LYS A 116 1.59 -17.38 -1.76
N ALA A 117 1.69 -18.53 -2.41
CA ALA A 117 2.63 -19.58 -2.00
C ALA A 117 4.10 -19.12 -2.10
N ALA A 118 4.44 -18.38 -3.15
CA ALA A 118 5.78 -17.82 -3.33
C ALA A 118 6.10 -16.70 -2.31
N ALA A 119 5.12 -15.86 -1.97
CA ALA A 119 5.25 -14.81 -0.97
C ALA A 119 5.31 -15.39 0.45
N GLU A 120 4.52 -16.43 0.74
CA GLU A 120 4.57 -17.18 2.01
C GLU A 120 5.93 -17.87 2.17
N ALA A 121 6.44 -18.52 1.12
CA ALA A 121 7.77 -19.13 1.13
C ALA A 121 8.89 -18.08 1.32
N LYS A 122 8.82 -16.93 0.63
CA LYS A 122 9.77 -15.83 0.82
C LYS A 122 9.68 -15.21 2.22
N ALA A 123 8.48 -15.05 2.77
CA ALA A 123 8.27 -14.50 4.10
C ALA A 123 8.78 -15.44 5.19
N GLN A 124 8.57 -16.75 5.05
CA GLN A 124 9.14 -17.77 5.94
C GLN A 124 10.67 -17.79 5.88
N PHE A 125 11.25 -17.73 4.68
CA PHE A 125 12.69 -17.68 4.49
C PHE A 125 13.30 -16.41 5.11
N ALA A 126 12.68 -15.25 4.91
CA ALA A 126 13.11 -13.99 5.52
C ALA A 126 12.98 -13.99 7.05
N ALA A 127 11.93 -14.60 7.60
CA ALA A 127 11.74 -14.76 9.04
C ALA A 127 12.80 -15.69 9.67
N GLN A 128 13.21 -16.75 8.97
CA GLN A 128 14.29 -17.63 9.41
C GLN A 128 15.68 -16.98 9.30
N ALA A 129 15.91 -16.15 8.28
CA ALA A 129 17.16 -15.40 8.13
C ALA A 129 17.32 -14.25 9.15
N ALA A 130 16.21 -13.81 9.77
CA ALA A 130 16.19 -12.77 10.80
C ALA A 130 16.18 -13.31 12.24
N ALA A 131 16.18 -14.64 12.42
CA ALA A 131 16.35 -15.26 13.74
C ALA A 131 17.83 -15.22 14.15
N PRO A 132 18.15 -14.83 15.40
CA PRO A 132 19.52 -14.69 15.89
C PRO A 132 20.28 -16.02 16.00
#